data_AF-V9Z7D8-F1
#
_entry.id   AF-V9Z7D8-F1
#
_cell.length_a   1.000
_cell.length_b   1.000
_cell.length_c   1.000
_cell.angle_alpha   90.00
_cell.angle_beta   90.00
_cell.angle_gamma   90.00
#
_symmetry.space_group_name_H-M   'P 1'
#
loop_
_entity.id
_entity.type
_entity.pdbx_description
1 polymer ?
#
loop_
_entity_poly.entity_id
_entity_poly.type
_entity_poly.pdbx_seq_one_letter_code
_entity_poly.pdbx_strand_id
1 'polypeptide(L)'
;MGLIEDRLGEAAETAFSQPIPKTLGARIRFLLKQEKGVSRAEAARAVAEKIGKSQRTVERYRDDKIKSTKPETAALVEAEVKKLWQPLVKAKKLQAAITTGGIKVDVRAKFGFTSPKGTTNDPRYRRLTRRLDATTAAALFEAKTAGASEEDLAQIVADGLRDDYFTDGGTRATSLQQVALTGIDHIKFSIT
;
A
#
# COMPACT_ATOMS: atom_id res chain seq x y z
N MET A 1 0.34 7.93 -19.53
CA MET A 1 0.01 7.42 -18.18
C MET A 1 -1.32 6.72 -18.29
N GLY A 2 -1.36 5.46 -17.86
CA GLY A 2 -2.56 4.63 -17.92
C GLY A 2 -3.44 4.83 -16.70
N LEU A 3 -4.76 4.66 -16.86
CA LEU A 3 -5.74 4.89 -15.78
C LEU A 3 -5.50 3.95 -14.60
N ILE A 4 -5.22 2.67 -14.84
CA ILE A 4 -4.96 1.67 -13.81
C ILE A 4 -3.66 1.99 -13.08
N GLU A 5 -2.61 2.34 -13.84
CA GLU A 5 -1.31 2.73 -13.29
C GLU A 5 -1.46 3.90 -12.30
N ASP A 6 -2.14 4.97 -12.71
CA ASP A 6 -2.36 6.17 -11.92
C ASP A 6 -3.18 5.84 -10.65
N ARG A 7 -4.27 5.09 -10.80
CA ARG A 7 -5.16 4.71 -9.70
C ARG A 7 -4.51 3.75 -8.71
N LEU A 8 -3.59 2.91 -9.16
CA LEU A 8 -2.80 2.05 -8.29
C LEU A 8 -1.75 2.86 -7.51
N GLY A 9 -1.15 3.87 -8.15
CA GLY A 9 -0.31 4.88 -7.49
C GLY A 9 -1.07 5.63 -6.40
N GLU A 10 -2.23 6.20 -6.74
CA GLU A 10 -3.12 6.89 -5.78
C GLU A 10 -3.50 5.98 -4.60
N ALA A 11 -3.79 4.70 -4.85
CA ALA A 11 -4.15 3.77 -3.78
C ALA A 11 -2.99 3.48 -2.83
N ALA A 12 -1.76 3.39 -3.35
CA ALA A 12 -0.55 3.29 -2.52
C ALA A 12 -0.31 4.59 -1.73
N GLU A 13 -0.62 5.74 -2.31
CA GLU A 13 -0.51 7.04 -1.63
C GLU A 13 -1.57 7.25 -0.55
N THR A 14 -2.78 6.72 -0.76
CA THR A 14 -3.94 6.88 0.12
C THR A 14 -4.04 5.76 1.16
N ALA A 15 -3.16 4.76 1.12
CA ALA A 15 -3.09 3.64 2.06
C ALA A 15 -2.70 4.09 3.48
N PHE A 16 -3.65 4.74 4.15
CA PHE A 16 -3.81 5.06 5.57
C PHE A 16 -2.61 5.55 6.39
N SER A 17 -2.87 6.61 7.16
CA SER A 17 -2.09 7.02 8.32
C SER A 17 -2.29 6.07 9.50
N GLN A 18 -1.30 5.26 9.85
CA GLN A 18 -1.30 4.66 11.19
C GLN A 18 -0.96 5.72 12.24
N PRO A 19 -1.55 5.66 13.45
CA PRO A 19 -1.16 6.54 14.51
C PRO A 19 0.34 6.36 14.78
N ILE A 20 1.06 7.47 14.86
CA ILE A 20 2.46 7.48 15.27
C ILE A 20 2.59 6.88 16.69
N PRO A 21 3.79 6.40 17.08
CA PRO A 21 4.04 5.96 18.44
C PRO A 21 3.56 6.98 19.48
N LYS A 22 2.78 6.54 20.47
CA LYS A 22 2.09 7.43 21.42
C LYS A 22 3.05 8.05 22.44
N THR A 23 4.06 7.31 22.89
CA THR A 23 4.95 7.75 23.97
C THR A 23 6.20 8.44 23.42
N LEU A 24 6.72 9.41 24.18
CA LEU A 24 7.96 10.11 23.84
C LEU A 24 9.14 9.13 23.65
N GLY A 25 9.31 8.17 24.56
CA GLY A 25 10.36 7.16 24.46
C GLY A 25 10.24 6.29 23.20
N ALA A 26 9.03 5.89 22.80
CA ALA A 26 8.81 5.13 21.58
C ALA A 26 9.08 5.97 20.32
N ARG A 27 8.71 7.25 20.32
CA ARG A 27 9.04 8.20 19.24
C ARG A 27 10.55 8.37 19.08
N ILE A 28 11.29 8.54 20.17
CA ILE A 28 12.76 8.66 20.14
C ILE A 28 13.42 7.35 19.69
N ARG A 29 12.98 6.20 20.21
CA ARG A 29 13.46 4.88 19.74
C ARG A 29 13.22 4.69 18.25
N PHE A 30 12.08 5.15 17.74
CA PHE A 30 11.80 5.13 16.31
C PHE A 30 12.77 6.02 15.51
N LEU A 31 12.98 7.27 15.91
CA LEU A 31 13.91 8.18 15.23
C LEU A 31 15.34 7.62 15.21
N LEU A 32 15.82 7.10 16.34
CA LEU A 32 17.13 6.45 16.43
C LEU A 32 17.25 5.23 15.51
N LYS A 33 16.17 4.47 15.30
CA LYS A 33 16.16 3.32 14.39
C LYS A 33 16.28 3.73 12.91
N GLN A 34 15.92 4.97 12.57
CA GLN A 34 16.05 5.48 11.20
C GLN A 34 17.49 5.89 10.85
N GLU A 35 18.32 6.20 11.84
CA GLU A 35 19.75 6.49 11.68
C GLU A 35 20.54 5.19 11.48
N LYS A 36 20.47 4.60 10.29
CA LYS A 36 21.15 3.34 9.95
C LYS A 36 22.63 3.56 9.64
N GLY A 37 23.47 2.60 10.00
CA GLY A 37 24.89 2.59 9.62
C GLY A 37 25.81 3.48 10.45
N VAL A 38 25.30 4.13 11.49
CA VAL A 38 26.08 4.97 12.42
C VAL A 38 26.11 4.37 13.83
N SER A 39 27.08 4.79 14.64
CA SER A 39 27.15 4.37 16.04
C SER A 39 25.95 4.92 16.83
N ARG A 40 25.63 4.28 17.96
CA ARG A 40 24.52 4.69 18.82
C ARG A 40 24.68 6.13 19.35
N ALA A 41 25.93 6.57 19.56
CA ALA A 41 26.24 7.92 20.01
C ALA A 41 26.01 8.96 18.89
N GLU A 42 26.40 8.64 17.67
CA GLU A 42 26.17 9.49 16.49
C GLU A 42 24.68 9.61 16.16
N ALA A 43 23.93 8.50 16.19
CA ALA A 43 22.48 8.52 16.03
C ALA A 43 21.80 9.42 17.09
N ALA A 44 22.26 9.32 18.35
CA ALA A 44 21.73 10.15 19.43
C ALA A 44 22.07 11.63 19.25
N ARG A 45 23.25 11.96 18.70
CA ARG A 45 23.63 13.33 18.34
C ARG A 45 22.79 13.87 17.19
N ALA A 46 22.61 13.12 16.11
CA ALA A 46 21.78 13.52 14.97
C ALA A 46 20.32 13.77 15.37
N VAL A 47 19.73 12.89 16.20
CA VAL A 47 18.37 13.10 16.72
C VAL A 47 18.31 14.30 17.66
N ALA A 48 19.34 14.52 18.48
CA ALA A 48 19.46 15.67 19.38
C ALA A 48 19.44 17.01 18.61
N GLU A 49 20.18 17.10 17.52
CA GLU A 49 20.20 18.27 16.63
C GLU A 49 18.82 18.54 16.03
N LYS A 50 18.14 17.51 15.51
CA LYS A 50 16.80 17.62 14.93
C LYS A 50 15.74 18.17 15.90
N ILE A 51 15.87 17.86 17.19
CA ILE A 51 14.87 18.23 18.21
C ILE A 51 15.34 19.34 19.16
N GLY A 52 16.52 19.92 18.92
CA GLY A 52 17.10 21.00 19.73
C GLY A 52 17.37 20.61 21.19
N LYS A 53 17.91 19.41 21.42
CA LYS A 53 18.26 18.90 22.77
C LYS A 53 19.68 18.36 22.82
N SER A 54 20.18 18.10 24.03
CA SER A 54 21.47 17.43 24.20
C SER A 54 21.36 15.92 23.89
N GLN A 55 22.45 15.32 23.44
CA GLN A 55 22.57 13.87 23.25
C GLN A 55 22.13 13.11 24.51
N ARG A 56 22.58 13.55 25.70
CA ARG A 56 22.23 12.93 26.98
C ARG A 56 20.73 13.02 27.30
N THR A 57 20.06 14.07 26.86
CA THR A 57 18.60 14.19 26.97
C THR A 57 17.89 13.18 26.09
N VAL A 58 18.35 12.99 24.84
CA VAL A 58 17.81 11.97 23.93
C VAL A 58 17.96 10.56 24.50
N GLU A 59 19.13 10.24 25.07
CA GLU A 59 19.37 8.96 25.72
C GLU A 59 18.44 8.74 26.92
N ARG A 60 18.20 9.78 27.72
CA ARG A 60 17.25 9.71 28.84
C ARG A 60 15.80 9.54 28.39
N TYR A 61 15.40 10.10 27.25
CA TYR A 61 14.09 9.84 26.66
C TYR A 61 13.98 8.40 26.14
N ARG A 62 15.03 7.91 25.45
CA ARG A 62 15.10 6.53 24.93
C ARG A 62 14.94 5.50 26.05
N ASP A 63 15.62 5.73 27.17
CA ASP A 63 15.65 4.83 28.33
C ASP A 63 14.46 5.08 29.29
N ASP A 64 13.47 5.89 28.89
CA ASP A 64 12.27 6.22 29.66
C ASP A 64 12.56 6.83 31.06
N LYS A 65 13.78 7.36 31.27
CA LYS A 65 14.22 8.09 32.47
C LYS A 65 13.62 9.51 32.55
N ILE A 66 13.23 10.05 31.40
CA ILE A 66 12.36 11.23 31.31
C ILE A 66 11.20 10.85 30.39
N LYS A 67 9.98 10.91 30.92
CA LYS A 67 8.77 10.47 30.19
C LYS A 67 7.96 11.62 29.59
N SER A 68 8.20 12.84 30.05
CA SER A 68 7.51 14.05 29.60
C SER A 68 8.51 15.16 29.30
N THR A 69 8.14 16.04 28.38
CA THR A 69 8.95 17.20 27.98
C THR A 69 8.05 18.40 27.75
N LYS A 70 8.65 19.58 27.57
CA LYS A 70 7.89 20.79 27.22
C LYS A 70 7.08 20.55 25.94
N PRO A 71 5.85 21.10 25.83
CA PRO A 71 4.98 20.89 24.67
C PRO A 71 5.66 21.19 23.33
N GLU A 72 6.49 22.23 23.26
CA GLU A 72 7.26 22.61 22.08
C GLU A 72 8.19 21.50 21.60
N THR A 73 8.95 20.88 22.51
CA THR A 73 9.86 19.78 22.16
C THR A 73 9.08 18.53 21.78
N ALA A 74 7.94 18.26 22.45
CA ALA A 74 7.08 17.13 22.09
C ALA A 74 6.52 17.28 20.67
N ALA A 75 6.14 18.51 20.27
CA ALA A 75 5.67 18.83 18.94
C ALA A 75 6.76 18.67 17.86
N LEU A 76 8.00 19.08 18.15
CA LEU A 76 9.14 18.85 17.24
C LEU A 76 9.42 17.37 17.01
N VAL A 77 9.47 16.58 18.10
CA VAL A 77 9.62 15.12 18.01
C VAL A 77 8.48 14.51 17.20
N GLU A 78 7.25 14.96 17.44
CA GLU A 78 6.08 14.50 16.69
C GLU A 78 6.18 14.80 15.19
N ALA A 79 6.60 16.02 14.82
CA ALA A 79 6.77 16.42 13.44
C ALA A 79 7.81 15.56 12.72
N GLU A 80 8.98 15.35 13.35
CA GLU A 80 10.03 14.49 12.79
C GLU A 80 9.59 13.04 12.63
N VAL A 81 8.86 12.51 13.61
CA VAL A 81 8.28 11.16 13.50
C VAL A 81 7.29 11.10 12.35
N LYS A 82 6.38 12.07 12.22
CA LYS A 82 5.36 12.08 11.15
C LYS A 82 5.99 12.09 9.75
N LYS A 83 7.07 12.85 9.55
CA LYS A 83 7.81 12.90 8.27
C LYS A 83 8.30 11.52 7.83
N LEU A 84 8.85 10.74 8.76
CA LEU A 84 9.44 9.43 8.46
C LEU A 84 8.43 8.28 8.57
N TRP A 85 7.35 8.44 9.35
CA TRP A 85 6.38 7.39 9.64
C TRP A 85 5.46 7.09 8.46
N GLN A 86 4.95 8.11 7.78
CA GLN A 86 3.97 7.94 6.70
C GLN A 86 4.50 7.05 5.56
N PRO A 87 5.71 7.29 5.00
CA PRO A 87 6.23 6.43 3.93
C PRO A 87 6.43 4.96 4.37
N LEU A 88 6.88 4.75 5.60
CA LEU A 88 7.12 3.40 6.14
C LEU A 88 5.82 2.62 6.34
N VAL A 89 4.79 3.29 6.86
CA VAL A 89 3.46 2.67 7.03
C VAL A 89 2.88 2.31 5.67
N LYS A 90 2.97 3.22 4.69
CA LYS A 90 2.54 2.98 3.30
C LYS A 90 3.24 1.76 2.72
N ALA A 91 4.57 1.72 2.79
CA ALA A 91 5.36 0.59 2.27
C ALA A 91 4.98 -0.74 2.96
N LYS A 92 4.79 -0.72 4.28
CA LYS A 92 4.38 -1.92 5.03
C LYS A 92 2.97 -2.40 4.67
N LYS A 93 2.03 -1.48 4.46
CA LYS A 93 0.66 -1.80 4.05
C LYS A 93 0.60 -2.32 2.63
N LEU A 94 1.37 -1.71 1.72
CA LEU A 94 1.58 -2.21 0.38
C LEU A 94 2.12 -3.64 0.40
N GLN A 95 3.17 -3.89 1.19
CA GLN A 95 3.74 -5.22 1.36
C GLN A 95 2.74 -6.21 1.96
N ALA A 96 1.90 -5.79 2.91
CA ALA A 96 0.86 -6.64 3.47
C ALA A 96 -0.23 -6.98 2.44
N ALA A 97 -0.64 -6.04 1.59
CA ALA A 97 -1.57 -6.31 0.50
C ALA A 97 -1.00 -7.33 -0.50
N ILE A 98 0.28 -7.22 -0.84
CA ILE A 98 0.97 -8.13 -1.76
C ILE A 98 1.18 -9.52 -1.16
N THR A 99 1.38 -9.63 0.16
CA THR A 99 1.74 -10.91 0.79
C THR A 99 0.56 -11.68 1.38
N THR A 100 -0.44 -11.00 1.95
CA THR A 100 -1.53 -11.67 2.70
C THR A 100 -2.90 -11.08 2.46
N GLY A 101 -2.98 -9.76 2.30
CA GLY A 101 -4.25 -9.05 2.31
C GLY A 101 -4.98 -9.05 0.97
N GLY A 102 -4.28 -9.00 -0.16
CA GLY A 102 -4.88 -8.61 -1.43
C GLY A 102 -5.27 -7.14 -1.47
N ILE A 103 -5.92 -6.72 -2.56
CA ILE A 103 -6.33 -5.33 -2.80
C ILE A 103 -7.79 -5.25 -3.21
N LYS A 104 -8.54 -4.27 -2.67
CA LYS A 104 -9.91 -4.03 -3.11
C LYS A 104 -9.90 -3.23 -4.41
N VAL A 105 -10.67 -3.66 -5.39
CA VAL A 105 -10.89 -2.96 -6.65
C VAL A 105 -12.38 -2.62 -6.80
N ASP A 106 -12.69 -1.36 -7.08
CA ASP A 106 -13.99 -0.90 -7.58
C ASP A 106 -13.80 -0.51 -9.04
N VAL A 107 -14.36 -1.28 -9.96
CA VAL A 107 -14.17 -1.10 -11.40
C VAL A 107 -15.52 -1.00 -12.08
N ARG A 108 -15.61 -0.14 -13.09
CA ARG A 108 -16.72 -0.05 -14.02
C ARG A 108 -16.16 -0.05 -15.44
N ALA A 109 -16.54 -1.08 -16.19
CA ALA A 109 -15.96 -1.40 -17.50
C ALA A 109 -16.86 -2.37 -18.27
N LYS A 110 -16.51 -2.63 -19.54
CA LYS A 110 -17.08 -3.71 -20.35
C LYS A 110 -16.29 -5.01 -20.13
N PHE A 111 -17.01 -6.09 -19.86
CA PHE A 111 -16.44 -7.41 -19.63
C PHE A 111 -16.72 -8.33 -20.83
N GLY A 112 -15.65 -8.73 -21.52
CA GLY A 112 -15.65 -9.79 -22.53
C GLY A 112 -15.33 -11.15 -21.92
N PHE A 113 -15.75 -12.23 -22.57
CA PHE A 113 -15.58 -13.60 -22.06
C PHE A 113 -15.13 -14.54 -23.16
N THR A 114 -14.12 -15.36 -22.87
CA THR A 114 -13.66 -16.45 -23.75
C THR A 114 -13.87 -17.78 -23.04
N SER A 115 -14.46 -18.75 -23.73
CA SER A 115 -14.67 -20.11 -23.25
C SER A 115 -14.45 -21.12 -24.38
N PRO A 116 -14.31 -22.43 -24.10
CA PRO A 116 -14.22 -23.46 -25.14
C PRO A 116 -15.39 -23.48 -26.12
N LYS A 117 -16.56 -22.96 -25.71
CA LYS A 117 -17.76 -22.86 -26.56
C LYS A 117 -17.77 -21.61 -27.45
N GLY A 118 -16.75 -20.77 -27.36
CA GLY A 118 -16.59 -19.54 -28.13
C GLY A 118 -16.36 -18.30 -27.25
N THR A 119 -16.03 -17.21 -27.93
CA THR A 119 -15.86 -15.87 -27.36
C THR A 119 -17.17 -15.10 -27.47
N THR A 120 -17.55 -14.39 -26.40
CA THR A 120 -18.70 -13.48 -26.44
C THR A 120 -18.31 -12.19 -27.14
N ASN A 121 -18.96 -11.89 -28.27
CA ASN A 121 -18.75 -10.67 -29.05
C ASN A 121 -19.49 -9.43 -28.49
N ASP A 122 -20.31 -9.60 -27.45
CA ASP A 122 -21.05 -8.52 -26.79
C ASP A 122 -20.52 -8.30 -25.35
N PRO A 123 -19.43 -7.53 -25.17
CA PRO A 123 -18.86 -7.30 -23.86
C PRO A 123 -19.80 -6.44 -23.01
N ARG A 124 -20.19 -6.96 -21.84
CA ARG A 124 -21.24 -6.36 -21.02
C ARG A 124 -20.68 -5.37 -20.02
N TYR A 125 -21.33 -4.21 -19.93
CA TYR A 125 -21.00 -3.21 -18.93
C TYR A 125 -21.37 -3.68 -17.53
N ARG A 126 -20.43 -3.61 -16.58
CA ARG A 126 -20.68 -3.92 -15.18
C ARG A 126 -19.86 -3.00 -14.27
N ARG A 127 -20.41 -2.72 -13.09
CA ARG A 127 -19.66 -2.21 -11.96
C ARG A 127 -19.44 -3.34 -10.95
N LEU A 128 -18.20 -3.62 -10.61
CA LEU A 128 -17.82 -4.64 -9.64
C LEU A 128 -16.96 -4.02 -8.56
N THR A 129 -17.30 -4.32 -7.31
CA THR A 129 -16.46 -3.98 -6.15
C THR A 129 -16.05 -5.26 -5.47
N ARG A 130 -14.81 -5.70 -5.70
CA ARG A 130 -14.29 -7.01 -5.31
C ARG A 130 -12.91 -6.92 -4.69
N ARG A 131 -12.47 -8.00 -4.06
CA ARG A 131 -11.14 -8.09 -3.47
C ARG A 131 -10.31 -9.02 -4.34
N LEU A 132 -9.30 -8.47 -5.00
CA LEU A 132 -8.28 -9.25 -5.65
C LEU A 132 -7.40 -9.88 -4.56
N ASP A 133 -7.06 -11.14 -4.72
CA ASP A 133 -6.25 -11.88 -3.75
C ASP A 133 -4.81 -11.34 -3.68
N ALA A 134 -4.03 -11.88 -2.73
CA ALA A 134 -2.63 -11.46 -2.57
C ALA A 134 -1.79 -11.75 -3.81
N THR A 135 -2.04 -12.88 -4.49
CA THR A 135 -1.31 -13.29 -5.70
C THR A 135 -1.53 -12.30 -6.84
N THR A 136 -2.79 -11.94 -7.12
CA THR A 136 -3.12 -10.96 -8.15
C THR A 136 -2.60 -9.57 -7.77
N ALA A 137 -2.71 -9.19 -6.48
CA ALA A 137 -2.15 -7.92 -6.02
C ALA A 137 -0.63 -7.85 -6.24
N ALA A 138 0.10 -8.93 -5.92
CA ALA A 138 1.54 -9.04 -6.16
C ALA A 138 1.88 -8.84 -7.64
N ALA A 139 1.23 -9.62 -8.52
CA ALA A 139 1.45 -9.55 -9.96
C ALA A 139 1.16 -8.14 -10.51
N LEU A 140 0.10 -7.48 -10.03
CA LEU A 140 -0.27 -6.14 -10.46
C LEU A 140 0.78 -5.09 -10.09
N PHE A 141 1.31 -5.13 -8.86
CA PHE A 141 2.35 -4.20 -8.43
C PHE A 141 3.71 -4.49 -9.08
N GLU A 142 4.03 -5.75 -9.31
CA GLU A 142 5.25 -6.16 -10.04
C GLU A 142 5.21 -5.68 -11.49
N ALA A 143 4.11 -5.94 -12.20
CA ALA A 143 3.90 -5.50 -13.57
C ALA A 143 3.97 -3.97 -13.69
N LYS A 144 3.34 -3.22 -12.78
CA LYS A 144 3.46 -1.75 -12.72
C LYS A 144 4.91 -1.31 -12.54
N THR A 145 5.65 -1.96 -11.65
CA THR A 145 7.06 -1.61 -11.38
C THR A 145 7.96 -1.92 -12.56
N ALA A 146 7.64 -2.96 -13.33
CA ALA A 146 8.32 -3.33 -14.57
C ALA A 146 7.95 -2.44 -15.77
N GLY A 147 7.01 -1.50 -15.61
CA GLY A 147 6.55 -0.63 -16.69
C GLY A 147 5.62 -1.33 -17.70
N ALA A 148 4.86 -2.32 -17.25
CA ALA A 148 3.86 -3.01 -18.07
C ALA A 148 2.83 -2.04 -18.67
N SER A 149 2.26 -2.41 -19.81
CA SER A 149 1.26 -1.59 -20.48
C SER A 149 -0.05 -1.53 -19.68
N GLU A 150 -0.88 -0.52 -19.96
CA GLU A 150 -2.23 -0.42 -19.38
C GLU A 150 -3.09 -1.65 -19.71
N GLU A 151 -2.89 -2.25 -20.89
CA GLU A 151 -3.59 -3.47 -21.32
C GLU A 151 -3.16 -4.68 -20.48
N ASP A 152 -1.87 -4.81 -20.18
CA ASP A 152 -1.35 -5.88 -19.32
C ASP A 152 -1.89 -5.73 -17.88
N LEU A 153 -1.89 -4.50 -17.36
CA LEU A 153 -2.45 -4.21 -16.04
C LEU A 153 -3.97 -4.50 -16.01
N ALA A 154 -4.69 -4.17 -17.08
CA ALA A 154 -6.12 -4.47 -17.22
C ALA A 154 -6.37 -5.98 -17.27
N GLN A 155 -5.51 -6.75 -17.94
CA GLN A 155 -5.62 -8.20 -18.00
C GLN A 155 -5.38 -8.84 -16.62
N ILE A 156 -4.38 -8.38 -15.86
CA ILE A 156 -4.14 -8.87 -14.49
C ILE A 156 -5.36 -8.61 -13.59
N VAL A 157 -5.98 -7.42 -13.69
CA VAL A 157 -7.22 -7.12 -12.96
C VAL A 157 -8.36 -8.02 -13.43
N ALA A 158 -8.48 -8.26 -14.74
CA ALA A 158 -9.52 -9.12 -15.31
C ALA A 158 -9.39 -10.57 -14.84
N ASP A 159 -8.17 -11.10 -14.75
CA ASP A 159 -7.89 -12.46 -14.28
C ASP A 159 -8.26 -12.61 -12.80
N GLY A 160 -7.88 -11.65 -11.95
CA GLY A 160 -8.30 -11.68 -10.54
C GLY A 160 -9.82 -11.55 -10.36
N LEU A 161 -10.50 -10.76 -11.21
CA LEU A 161 -11.97 -10.68 -11.20
C LEU A 161 -12.63 -11.93 -11.77
N ARG A 162 -12.01 -12.60 -12.74
CA ARG A 162 -12.43 -13.93 -13.23
C ARG A 162 -12.48 -14.89 -12.06
N ASP A 163 -11.39 -14.97 -11.30
CA ASP A 163 -11.21 -15.95 -10.24
C ASP A 163 -12.12 -15.65 -9.03
N ASP A 164 -12.22 -14.40 -8.59
CA ASP A 164 -13.07 -14.03 -7.44
C ASP A 164 -14.57 -13.99 -7.78
N TYR A 165 -14.97 -13.33 -8.88
CA TYR A 165 -16.39 -13.04 -9.13
C TYR A 165 -17.04 -13.96 -10.16
N PHE A 166 -16.33 -14.35 -11.20
CA PHE A 166 -16.93 -15.12 -12.29
C PHE A 166 -16.87 -16.62 -12.06
N THR A 167 -15.80 -17.11 -11.44
CA THR A 167 -15.63 -18.53 -11.10
C THR A 167 -15.82 -18.84 -9.61
N ASP A 168 -15.96 -17.83 -8.76
CA ASP A 168 -16.16 -17.98 -7.30
C ASP A 168 -15.12 -18.93 -6.68
N GLY A 169 -13.84 -18.62 -6.91
CA GLY A 169 -12.71 -19.44 -6.50
C GLY A 169 -12.63 -20.80 -7.21
N GLY A 170 -13.20 -20.92 -8.41
CA GLY A 170 -13.25 -22.17 -9.18
C GLY A 170 -14.42 -23.09 -8.87
N THR A 171 -15.43 -22.64 -8.10
CA THR A 171 -16.63 -23.44 -7.79
C THR A 171 -17.74 -23.31 -8.84
N ARG A 172 -17.72 -22.26 -9.67
CA ARG A 172 -18.66 -22.05 -10.79
C ARG A 172 -17.92 -21.68 -12.06
N ALA A 173 -18.63 -21.77 -13.20
CA ALA A 173 -18.12 -21.37 -14.51
C ALA A 173 -16.68 -21.86 -14.80
N THR A 174 -16.36 -23.10 -14.40
CA THR A 174 -14.99 -23.66 -14.44
C THR A 174 -14.40 -23.79 -15.84
N SER A 175 -15.24 -23.70 -16.87
CA SER A 175 -14.84 -23.66 -18.27
C SER A 175 -14.57 -22.24 -18.79
N LEU A 176 -14.72 -21.20 -17.97
CA LEU A 176 -14.40 -19.82 -18.34
C LEU A 176 -12.88 -19.66 -18.41
N GLN A 177 -12.34 -19.44 -19.61
CA GLN A 177 -10.90 -19.36 -19.82
C GLN A 177 -10.37 -17.96 -19.57
N GLN A 178 -11.04 -16.94 -20.10
CA GLN A 178 -10.55 -15.57 -20.02
C GLN A 178 -11.69 -14.59 -19.78
N VAL A 179 -11.39 -13.56 -19.00
CA VAL A 179 -12.16 -12.33 -18.90
C VAL A 179 -11.30 -11.21 -19.46
N ALA A 180 -11.89 -10.35 -20.29
CA ALA A 180 -11.23 -9.17 -20.83
C ALA A 180 -11.92 -7.92 -20.28
N LEU A 181 -11.13 -6.97 -19.78
CA LEU A 181 -11.60 -5.69 -19.29
C LEU A 181 -11.34 -4.63 -20.36
N THR A 182 -12.39 -4.05 -20.92
CA THR A 182 -12.29 -3.01 -21.97
C THR A 182 -13.18 -1.82 -21.66
N GLY A 183 -12.90 -0.65 -22.23
CA GLY A 183 -13.72 0.55 -22.03
C GLY A 183 -13.89 0.91 -20.55
N ILE A 184 -12.77 0.87 -19.80
CA ILE A 184 -12.74 1.21 -18.38
C ILE A 184 -13.06 2.69 -18.25
N ASP A 185 -14.16 3.01 -17.56
CA ASP A 185 -14.53 4.40 -17.31
C ASP A 185 -14.26 4.82 -15.86
N HIS A 186 -14.14 3.84 -14.97
CA HIS A 186 -13.79 4.03 -13.57
C HIS A 186 -13.03 2.82 -13.04
N ILE A 187 -11.92 3.08 -12.39
CA ILE A 187 -11.27 2.09 -11.54
C ILE A 187 -10.70 2.79 -10.30
N LYS A 188 -10.83 2.14 -9.15
CA LYS A 188 -10.28 2.59 -7.87
C LYS A 188 -9.75 1.40 -7.11
N PHE A 189 -8.51 1.52 -6.63
CA PHE A 189 -7.92 0.55 -5.73
C PHE A 189 -7.96 1.02 -4.28
N SER A 190 -8.00 0.10 -3.33
CA SER A 190 -7.93 0.41 -1.91
C SER A 190 -7.20 -0.70 -1.15
N ILE A 191 -6.11 -0.32 -0.49
CA ILE A 191 -5.31 -1.18 0.37
C ILE A 191 -5.91 -1.13 1.78
N THR A 192 -6.26 -2.29 2.35
CA THR A 192 -6.84 -2.40 3.71
C THR A 192 -5.79 -2.85 4.72
#